data_AF-A0A7S7RCR2-F1
#
_entry.id   AF-A0A7S7RCR2-F1
#
_cell.length_a   1.000
_cell.length_b   1.000
_cell.length_c   1.000
_cell.angle_alpha   90.00
_cell.angle_beta   90.00
_cell.angle_gamma   90.00
#
_symmetry.space_group_name_H-M   'P 1'
#
loop_
_entity.id
_entity.type
_entity.pdbx_description
1 polymer ?
#
loop_
_entity_poly.entity_id
_entity_poly.type
_entity_poly.pdbx_seq_one_letter_code
_entity_poly.pdbx_strand_id
1 'polypeptide(L)' 'MLNQKRILNGTHQGLGGNTPVPSPRYLPTTMKKTKLKATPVLNGLYHTYKKVT' A
#
# COMPACT_ATOMS: atom_id res chain seq x y z
N MET A 1 31.16 7.56 7.14
CA MET A 1 30.74 8.03 5.80
C MET A 1 29.35 7.48 5.53
N LEU A 2 28.41 8.35 5.16
CA LEU A 2 27.04 8.04 4.76
C LEU A 2 27.08 7.24 3.45
N ASN A 3 26.29 6.19 3.31
CA ASN A 3 25.82 5.73 2.00
C ASN A 3 24.49 4.98 2.16
N GLN A 4 23.41 5.75 2.16
CA GLN A 4 22.04 5.26 2.05
C GLN A 4 21.86 4.61 0.67
N LYS A 5 21.94 3.28 0.58
CA LYS A 5 21.62 2.54 -0.64
C LYS A 5 20.11 2.33 -0.71
N ARG A 6 19.44 3.18 -1.49
CA ARG A 6 18.01 3.08 -1.86
C ARG A 6 17.71 1.69 -2.45
N ILE A 7 16.90 0.87 -1.77
CA ILE A 7 16.47 -0.45 -2.26
C ILE A 7 15.03 -0.36 -2.76
N LEU A 8 14.82 0.32 -3.89
CA LEU A 8 13.50 0.32 -4.54
C LEU A 8 13.25 -0.90 -5.43
N ASN A 9 14.28 -1.73 -5.70
CA ASN A 9 14.19 -2.90 -6.58
C ASN A 9 14.89 -4.14 -6.00
N GLY A 10 14.65 -4.46 -4.72
CA GLY A 10 15.24 -5.64 -4.09
C GLY A 10 14.18 -6.42 -3.33
N THR A 11 13.68 -7.48 -3.94
CA THR A 11 13.05 -8.60 -3.21
C THR A 11 13.85 -8.89 -1.95
N HIS A 12 13.17 -9.05 -0.80
CA HIS A 12 13.85 -9.38 0.46
C HIS A 12 14.56 -10.74 0.27
N GLN A 13 15.86 -10.71 -0.05
CA GLN A 13 16.61 -11.88 -0.48
C GLN A 13 16.65 -12.96 0.62
N GLY A 14 16.53 -12.57 1.88
CA GLY A 14 16.40 -13.48 3.03
C GLY A 14 15.05 -14.21 3.15
N LEU A 15 14.10 -13.96 2.24
CA LEU A 15 12.78 -14.62 2.22
C LEU A 15 12.44 -15.21 0.84
N GLY A 16 13.43 -15.42 -0.03
CA GLY A 16 13.19 -15.95 -1.37
C GLY A 16 12.33 -15.04 -2.26
N GLY A 17 12.31 -13.74 -1.96
CA GLY A 17 11.46 -12.77 -2.66
C GLY A 17 10.06 -12.60 -2.10
N ASN A 18 9.75 -13.21 -0.96
CA ASN A 18 8.49 -12.95 -0.26
C ASN A 18 8.54 -11.64 0.54
N THR A 19 7.39 -10.98 0.62
CA THR A 19 7.19 -9.86 1.55
C THR A 19 7.23 -10.40 2.99
N PRO A 20 8.07 -9.85 3.88
CA PRO A 20 8.13 -10.26 5.29
C PRO A 20 6.79 -10.18 6.03
N VAL A 21 5.90 -9.31 5.56
CA VAL A 21 4.56 -9.12 6.10
C VAL A 21 3.55 -9.53 5.04
N PRO A 22 2.64 -10.48 5.31
CA PRO A 22 1.64 -10.89 4.34
C PRO A 22 0.66 -9.75 4.07
N SER A 23 0.28 -9.58 2.80
CA SER A 23 -0.81 -8.67 2.44
C SER A 23 -2.10 -9.10 3.14
N PRO A 24 -2.91 -8.16 3.65
CA PRO A 24 -4.19 -8.50 4.24
C PRO A 24 -5.11 -9.11 3.18
N ARG A 25 -5.98 -10.02 3.60
CA ARG A 25 -6.95 -10.66 2.69
C ARG A 25 -8.08 -9.69 2.39
N TYR A 26 -8.13 -9.18 1.16
CA TYR A 26 -9.24 -8.36 0.68
C TYR A 26 -10.35 -9.23 0.08
N LEU A 27 -11.59 -9.04 0.52
CA LEU A 27 -12.74 -9.68 -0.11
C LEU A 27 -12.91 -9.15 -1.54
N PRO A 28 -13.22 -10.00 -2.53
CA PRO A 28 -13.45 -9.56 -3.90
C PRO A 28 -14.62 -8.57 -3.92
N THR A 29 -14.45 -7.47 -4.63
CA THR A 29 -15.46 -6.42 -4.71
C THR A 29 -15.54 -5.94 -6.14
N THR A 30 -16.75 -5.60 -6.60
CA THR A 30 -16.93 -5.03 -7.93
C THR A 30 -16.89 -3.51 -7.83
N MET A 31 -16.40 -2.84 -8.86
CA MET A 31 -16.36 -1.37 -8.93
C MET A 31 -17.74 -0.76 -8.64
N LYS A 32 -18.81 -1.35 -9.20
CA LYS A 32 -20.20 -0.91 -9.00
C LYS A 32 -20.66 -0.94 -7.53
N LYS A 33 -20.11 -1.85 -6.73
CA LYS A 33 -20.46 -2.02 -5.31
C LYS A 33 -19.47 -1.32 -4.36
N THR A 34 -18.38 -0.77 -4.89
CA THR A 34 -17.32 -0.20 -4.07
C THR A 34 -17.56 1.28 -3.87
N LYS A 35 -17.82 1.69 -2.63
CA LYS A 35 -17.83 3.09 -2.22
C LYS A 35 -16.54 3.40 -1.47
N LEU A 36 -15.88 4.48 -1.85
CA LEU A 36 -14.65 4.96 -1.21
C LEU A 36 -14.90 6.35 -0.65
N LYS A 37 -14.58 6.56 0.63
CA LYS A 37 -14.54 7.89 1.24
C LYS A 37 -13.12 8.43 1.15
N ALA A 38 -12.95 9.50 0.38
CA ALA A 38 -11.69 10.23 0.29
C ALA A 38 -11.52 11.14 1.52
N THR A 39 -10.33 11.16 2.12
CA THR A 39 -9.96 12.09 3.19
C THR A 39 -8.66 12.78 2.77
N PRO A 40 -8.66 14.11 2.57
CA PRO A 40 -7.46 14.83 2.18
C PRO A 40 -6.44 14.78 3.32
N VAL A 41 -5.18 14.59 2.94
CA VAL A 41 -4.02 14.65 3.83
C VAL A 41 -2.95 15.50 3.15
N LEU A 42 -1.96 15.97 3.93
CA LEU A 42 -0.90 16.86 3.44
C LEU A 42 -1.47 18.06 2.68
N ASN A 43 -2.34 18.83 3.36
CA ASN A 43 -3.01 20.02 2.82
C ASN A 43 -3.78 19.77 1.49
N GLY A 44 -4.26 18.54 1.29
CA GLY A 44 -5.03 18.15 0.11
C GLY A 44 -4.18 17.71 -1.08
N LEU A 45 -2.85 17.65 -0.94
CA LEU A 45 -1.96 17.12 -2.00
C LEU A 45 -2.18 15.61 -2.20
N TYR A 46 -2.59 14.90 -1.14
CA TYR A 46 -2.86 13.47 -1.18
C TYR A 46 -4.21 13.16 -0.56
N HIS A 47 -4.75 11.99 -0.90
CA HIS A 47 -5.98 11.48 -0.33
C HIS A 47 -5.75 10.08 0.23
N THR A 48 -6.25 9.86 1.44
CA THR A 48 -6.43 8.51 1.96
C THR A 48 -7.85 8.07 1.63
N TYR A 49 -8.00 6.83 1.17
CA TYR A 49 -9.29 6.27 0.81
C TYR A 49 -9.64 5.16 1.80
N LYS A 50 -10.82 5.26 2.39
CA LYS A 50 -11.39 4.17 3.20
C LYS A 50 -12.57 3.60 2.45
N LYS A 51 -12.57 2.27 2.29
CA LYS A 51 -13.75 1.56 1.80
C LYS A 51 -14.85 1.70 2.84
N VAL A 52 -16.00 2.17 2.41
CA VAL A 52 -17.22 2.25 3.22
C VAL A 52 -18.24 1.29 2.63
N THR A 53 -18.92 0.54 3.48
CA THR A 53 -19.93 -0.44 3.09
C THR A 53 -21.24 0.25 2.74
#